data_AF-A0A1I8BV52-F1
#
_entry.id   AF-A0A1I8BV52-F1
#
_cell.length_a   1.000
_cell.length_b   1.000
_cell.length_c   1.000
_cell.angle_alpha   90.00
_cell.angle_beta   90.00
_cell.angle_gamma   90.00
#
_symmetry.space_group_name_H-M   'P 1'
#
loop_
_entity.id
_entity.type
_entity.pdbx_description
1 polymer ?
#
loop_
_entity_poly.entity_id
_entity_poly.type
_entity_poly.pdbx_seq_one_letter_code
_entity_poly.pdbx_strand_id
1 'polypeptide(L)'
;MKKMTNLNFQHFFWNNNGDIFGCGLVFPPTNKISEELPYIFFTQNGKQIVENKEEIISLYSSSSPILSLVNGLTANFQCSIKICNKKELNNKILISWYHDGILLFNGTEFEPTSGIEPSRIILQRSFEEINNEEETKGEKCFVEAYSLLLRNLSLEDSGKYGCQLWTQNGGQQQLDFELDVLGDSALKLNFPANLTYDHTECCIEKGVSPLCRPMCRPRNIGEEFFDPTSCQLDDYKHFLNCATNGGKRDYLPCCRKKALPPFCFDFCGNNFQVNK
;
A
#
# COMPACT_ATOMS: atom_id res chain seq x y z
N MET A 1 15.27 -12.33 -0.60
CA MET A 1 16.33 -11.32 -0.34
C MET A 1 15.65 -9.99 -0.12
N LYS A 2 15.59 -9.50 1.13
CA LYS A 2 14.98 -8.20 1.47
C LYS A 2 15.86 -7.07 0.91
N LYS A 3 15.26 -6.16 0.14
CA LYS A 3 15.94 -4.94 -0.35
C LYS A 3 16.17 -4.00 0.85
N MET A 4 17.43 -3.65 1.10
CA MET A 4 17.83 -2.62 2.07
C MET A 4 17.51 -1.24 1.48
N THR A 5 16.54 -0.52 2.02
CA THR A 5 16.06 0.74 1.41
C THR A 5 16.47 2.04 2.09
N ASN A 6 17.16 2.05 3.24
CA ASN A 6 17.65 3.31 3.82
C ASN A 6 19.09 3.17 4.32
N LEU A 7 20.03 3.38 3.41
CA LEU A 7 21.40 3.77 3.76
C LEU A 7 21.51 5.26 3.43
N ASN A 8 21.78 6.10 4.44
CA ASN A 8 22.13 7.49 4.20
C ASN A 8 23.54 7.51 3.61
N PHE A 9 23.63 7.36 2.29
CA PHE A 9 24.88 7.50 1.58
C PHE A 9 25.19 8.99 1.46
N GLN A 10 26.16 9.48 2.23
CA GLN A 10 26.91 10.65 1.76
C GLN A 10 27.45 10.29 0.37
N HIS A 11 27.32 11.15 -0.62
CA HIS A 11 27.79 10.89 -1.99
C HIS A 11 29.25 10.37 -1.96
N PHE A 12 29.46 9.08 -2.22
CA PHE A 12 30.80 8.47 -2.27
C PHE A 12 31.28 8.47 -3.72
N PHE A 13 32.42 9.11 -3.96
CA PHE A 13 33.07 9.10 -5.27
C PHE A 13 33.94 7.84 -5.40
N TRP A 14 33.67 7.05 -6.44
CA TRP A 14 34.50 5.91 -6.80
C TRP A 14 35.84 6.39 -7.35
N ASN A 15 36.94 6.04 -6.68
CA ASN A 15 38.26 6.13 -7.27
C ASN A 15 38.72 4.71 -7.64
N ASN A 16 39.01 4.47 -8.93
CA ASN A 16 39.44 3.17 -9.46
C ASN A 16 40.83 2.69 -8.97
N ASN A 17 41.34 3.25 -7.88
CA ASN A 17 42.68 2.99 -7.35
C ASN A 17 42.62 2.45 -5.92
N GLY A 18 42.17 1.20 -5.76
CA GLY A 18 42.48 0.40 -4.56
C GLY A 18 41.67 0.67 -3.29
N ASP A 19 40.46 1.22 -3.40
CA ASP A 19 39.56 1.37 -2.25
C ASP A 19 39.12 0.00 -1.69
N ILE A 20 39.26 -0.19 -0.37
CA ILE A 20 38.81 -1.38 0.36
C ILE A 20 37.56 -1.04 1.17
N PHE A 21 36.47 -1.76 0.89
CA PHE A 21 35.21 -1.62 1.62
C PHE A 21 35.01 -2.78 2.59
N GLY A 22 34.51 -2.46 3.78
CA GLY A 22 34.15 -3.46 4.80
C GLY A 22 32.82 -3.12 5.45
N CYS A 23 32.09 -4.14 5.90
CA CYS A 23 30.91 -3.98 6.74
C CYS A 23 31.08 -4.79 8.03
N GLY A 24 30.53 -4.32 9.13
CA GLY A 24 30.55 -5.03 10.41
C GLY A 24 29.24 -4.84 11.18
N LEU A 25 28.97 -5.78 12.08
CA LEU A 25 27.85 -5.74 13.03
C LEU A 25 28.44 -5.56 14.43
N VAL A 26 28.03 -4.52 15.14
CA VAL A 26 28.49 -4.26 16.52
C VAL A 26 27.38 -4.64 17.49
N PHE A 27 27.73 -5.46 18.47
CA PHE A 27 26.89 -5.73 19.63
C PHE A 27 27.40 -4.91 20.82
N PRO A 28 26.57 -4.02 21.40
CA PRO A 28 26.98 -3.24 22.55
C PRO A 28 27.32 -4.13 23.76
N PRO A 29 28.20 -3.66 24.67
CA PRO A 29 28.58 -4.38 25.89
C PRO A 29 27.36 -4.77 26.71
N THR A 30 27.38 -5.96 27.33
CA THR A 30 26.23 -6.56 28.04
C THR A 30 25.61 -5.68 29.13
N ASN A 31 26.38 -4.76 29.69
CA ASN A 31 26.00 -3.78 30.70
C ASN A 31 25.37 -2.49 30.13
N LYS A 32 25.31 -2.32 28.80
CA LYS A 32 24.72 -1.17 28.09
C LYS A 32 23.65 -1.55 27.05
N ILE A 33 23.29 -2.83 26.97
CA ILE A 33 22.28 -3.35 26.01
C ILE A 33 20.92 -2.64 26.15
N SER A 34 20.60 -2.09 27.32
CA SER A 34 19.34 -1.34 27.51
C SER A 34 19.32 0.06 26.89
N GLU A 35 20.48 0.58 26.44
CA GLU A 35 20.63 1.96 25.95
C GLU A 35 21.09 2.03 24.49
N GLU A 36 21.73 0.98 23.97
CA GLU A 36 22.26 0.94 22.60
C GLU A 36 21.81 -0.34 21.90
N LEU A 37 21.26 -0.21 20.68
CA LEU A 37 20.85 -1.32 19.82
C LEU A 37 22.05 -1.81 18.98
N PRO A 38 22.08 -3.10 18.57
CA PRO A 38 23.08 -3.58 17.62
C PRO A 38 22.98 -2.81 16.30
N TYR A 39 24.12 -2.37 15.77
CA TYR A 39 24.15 -1.56 14.55
C TYR A 39 25.10 -2.16 13.51
N ILE A 40 24.74 -1.98 12.25
CA ILE A 40 25.60 -2.31 11.11
C ILE A 40 26.36 -1.06 10.72
N PHE A 41 27.66 -1.17 10.50
CA PHE A 41 28.47 -0.08 9.98
C PHE A 41 29.16 -0.47 8.68
N PHE A 42 29.44 0.53 7.87
CA PHE A 42 30.23 0.39 6.65
C PHE A 42 31.52 1.19 6.80
N THR A 43 32.60 0.73 6.16
CA THR A 43 33.91 1.38 6.14
C THR A 43 34.43 1.51 4.72
N GLN A 44 35.18 2.58 4.47
CA GLN A 44 36.02 2.75 3.28
C GLN A 44 37.45 3.02 3.74
N ASN A 45 38.40 2.20 3.31
CA ASN A 45 39.81 2.26 3.71
C ASN A 45 40.00 2.28 5.24
N GLY A 46 39.19 1.49 5.96
CA GLY A 46 39.22 1.38 7.42
C GLY A 46 38.55 2.53 8.18
N LYS A 47 38.05 3.57 7.51
CA LYS A 47 37.28 4.65 8.13
C LYS A 47 35.79 4.36 8.05
N GLN A 48 35.07 4.46 9.16
CA GLN A 48 33.62 4.30 9.20
C GLN A 48 32.94 5.40 8.38
N ILE A 49 32.04 4.97 7.48
CA ILE A 49 31.32 5.84 6.55
C ILE A 49 29.81 5.91 6.83
N VAL A 50 29.23 4.88 7.46
CA VAL A 50 27.79 4.82 7.80
C VAL A 50 27.61 3.99 9.10
N GLU A 51 26.66 4.39 9.94
CA GLU A 51 26.16 3.64 11.11
C GLU A 51 24.64 3.47 10.94
N ASN A 52 24.12 2.24 11.05
CA ASN A 52 22.70 1.92 10.94
C ASN A 52 22.14 1.56 12.32
N LYS A 53 21.54 2.54 12.99
CA LYS A 53 20.72 2.32 14.18
C LYS A 53 19.31 1.92 13.72
N GLU A 54 18.76 0.85 14.28
CA GLU A 54 17.39 0.41 13.96
C GLU A 54 16.40 1.60 14.13
N GLU A 55 15.64 1.90 13.07
CA GLU A 55 14.63 2.95 13.11
C GLU A 55 13.46 2.53 14.01
N ILE A 56 13.31 3.22 15.14
CA ILE A 56 12.23 3.05 16.13
C ILE A 56 10.86 3.33 15.49
N ILE A 57 10.84 4.20 14.47
CA ILE A 57 9.66 4.60 13.71
C ILE A 57 9.97 4.42 12.22
N SER A 58 9.12 3.66 11.52
CA SER A 58 9.27 3.44 10.07
C SER A 58 7.95 3.63 9.33
N LEU A 59 8.00 4.39 8.24
CA LEU A 59 6.91 4.63 7.31
C LEU A 59 6.99 3.60 6.17
N TYR A 60 5.88 2.92 5.88
CA TYR A 60 5.83 1.91 4.84
C TYR A 60 4.44 1.79 4.20
N SER A 61 4.40 1.13 3.05
CA SER A 61 3.19 0.83 2.30
C SER A 61 3.32 -0.52 1.61
N SER A 62 2.21 -1.23 1.45
CA SER A 62 2.10 -2.37 0.54
C SER A 62 1.43 -2.01 -0.79
N SER A 63 0.89 -0.79 -0.93
CA SER A 63 0.37 -0.28 -2.20
C SER A 63 1.50 -0.17 -3.23
N SER A 64 1.16 -0.39 -4.50
CA SER A 64 2.06 -0.11 -5.63
C SER A 64 2.44 1.38 -5.64
N PRO A 65 3.70 1.74 -5.94
CA PRO A 65 4.10 3.14 -6.11
C PRO A 65 3.49 3.79 -7.37
N ILE A 66 2.94 2.99 -8.29
CA ILE A 66 2.25 3.48 -9.48
C ILE A 66 0.87 2.81 -9.53
N LEU A 67 -0.18 3.61 -9.59
CA LEU A 67 -1.57 3.16 -9.72
C LEU A 67 -2.15 3.71 -11.02
N SER A 68 -2.62 2.82 -11.90
CA SER A 68 -3.41 3.22 -13.07
C SER A 68 -4.85 2.77 -12.87
N LEU A 69 -5.74 3.74 -12.62
CA LEU A 69 -7.15 3.48 -12.29
C LEU A 69 -8.05 4.21 -13.27
N VAL A 70 -9.26 3.72 -13.45
CA VAL A 70 -10.19 4.32 -14.41
C VAL A 70 -11.06 5.36 -13.71
N ASN A 71 -11.44 6.39 -14.45
CA ASN A 71 -12.44 7.39 -14.07
C ASN A 71 -13.66 6.74 -13.36
N GLY A 72 -14.10 7.35 -12.26
CA GLY A 72 -15.22 6.91 -11.42
C GLY A 72 -14.87 5.85 -10.36
N LEU A 73 -13.66 5.26 -10.38
CA LEU A 73 -13.23 4.31 -9.35
C LEU A 73 -12.72 5.03 -8.08
N THR A 74 -12.23 4.24 -7.13
CA THR A 74 -11.62 4.71 -5.87
C THR A 74 -10.15 4.34 -5.84
N ALA A 75 -9.29 5.32 -5.59
CA ALA A 75 -7.88 5.09 -5.26
C ALA A 75 -7.72 4.91 -3.75
N ASN A 76 -6.77 4.06 -3.35
CA ASN A 76 -6.33 3.94 -1.97
C ASN A 76 -4.81 3.93 -1.92
N PHE A 77 -4.26 4.92 -1.24
CA PHE A 77 -2.85 5.07 -1.00
C PHE A 77 -2.58 4.64 0.44
N GLN A 78 -2.12 3.40 0.62
CA GLN A 78 -1.82 2.91 1.95
C GLN A 78 -0.60 3.66 2.51
N CYS A 79 -0.74 4.21 3.70
CA CYS A 79 0.37 4.78 4.46
C CYS A 79 0.30 4.25 5.88
N SER A 80 1.32 3.50 6.29
CA SER A 80 1.36 2.86 7.59
C SER A 80 2.66 3.18 8.29
N ILE A 81 2.58 3.39 9.61
CA ILE A 81 3.72 3.65 10.48
C ILE A 81 3.86 2.47 11.41
N LYS A 82 5.06 1.87 11.47
CA LYS A 82 5.43 0.91 12.51
C LYS A 82 6.25 1.64 13.56
N ILE A 83 5.79 1.56 14.81
CA ILE A 83 6.42 2.16 15.99
C ILE A 83 6.79 1.02 16.93
N CYS A 84 8.07 0.85 17.23
CA CYS A 84 8.55 -0.10 18.23
C CYS A 84 9.04 0.67 19.46
N ASN A 85 8.95 0.08 20.66
CA ASN A 85 9.42 0.67 21.92
C ASN A 85 8.66 1.94 22.39
N LYS A 86 7.68 1.71 23.27
CA LYS A 86 6.69 2.70 23.74
C LYS A 86 7.26 3.92 24.48
N LYS A 87 8.52 3.92 24.92
CA LYS A 87 9.13 5.07 25.63
C LYS A 87 9.27 6.31 24.74
N GLU A 88 9.30 6.14 23.42
CA GLU A 88 9.31 7.24 22.45
C GLU A 88 7.92 7.71 21.97
N LEU A 89 6.82 7.14 22.49
CA LEU A 89 5.45 7.57 22.13
C LEU A 89 5.12 9.01 22.60
N ASN A 90 6.00 9.62 23.40
CA ASN A 90 5.93 11.04 23.74
C ASN A 90 6.42 11.96 22.60
N ASN A 91 7.04 11.40 21.55
CA ASN A 91 7.43 12.15 20.37
C ASN A 91 6.18 12.46 19.53
N LYS A 92 5.87 13.74 19.36
CA LYS A 92 4.78 14.17 18.48
C LYS A 92 5.15 13.79 17.04
N ILE A 93 4.47 12.80 16.49
CA ILE A 93 4.51 12.49 15.06
C ILE A 93 3.49 13.36 14.32
N LEU A 94 3.85 13.80 13.12
CA LEU A 94 2.96 14.51 12.23
C LEU A 94 2.94 13.80 10.87
N ILE A 95 1.77 13.31 10.50
CA ILE A 95 1.52 12.76 9.16
C ILE A 95 0.86 13.84 8.31
N SER A 96 1.35 14.01 7.09
CA SER A 96 0.75 14.93 6.13
C SER A 96 0.62 14.28 4.77
N TRP A 97 -0.45 14.61 4.06
CA TRP A 97 -0.65 14.18 2.67
C TRP A 97 -0.48 15.36 1.72
N TYR A 98 0.11 15.10 0.56
CA TYR A 98 0.30 16.07 -0.51
C TYR A 98 -0.18 15.50 -1.85
N HIS A 99 -0.64 16.39 -2.73
CA HIS A 99 -0.93 16.12 -4.15
C HIS A 99 -0.21 17.17 -4.98
N ASP A 100 0.71 16.73 -5.84
CA ASP A 100 1.57 17.60 -6.66
C ASP A 100 2.24 18.74 -5.86
N GLY A 101 2.62 18.42 -4.61
CA GLY A 101 3.25 19.36 -3.68
C GLY A 101 2.28 20.28 -2.94
N ILE A 102 0.98 20.24 -3.24
CA ILE A 102 -0.06 20.97 -2.50
C ILE A 102 -0.46 20.15 -1.28
N LEU A 103 -0.51 20.78 -0.10
CA LEU A 103 -0.91 20.12 1.14
C LEU A 103 -2.39 19.73 1.06
N LEU A 104 -2.68 18.44 1.19
CA LEU A 104 -4.03 17.87 1.27
C LEU A 104 -4.50 17.71 2.71
N PHE A 105 -3.64 17.17 3.58
CA PHE A 105 -3.98 16.87 4.97
C PHE A 105 -2.84 17.31 5.87
N ASN A 106 -3.14 18.14 6.87
CA ASN A 106 -2.13 18.78 7.73
C ASN A 106 -1.79 17.97 8.99
N GLY A 107 -2.29 16.75 9.13
CA GLY A 107 -2.16 15.92 10.34
C GLY A 107 -3.39 15.93 11.22
N THR A 108 -4.28 16.90 11.04
CA THR A 108 -5.53 17.03 11.80
C THR A 108 -6.77 17.09 10.92
N GLU A 109 -6.70 17.85 9.82
CA GLU A 109 -7.82 18.05 8.90
C GLU A 109 -7.35 18.18 7.45
N PHE A 110 -8.32 18.04 6.55
CA PHE A 110 -8.09 18.26 5.12
C PHE A 110 -8.11 19.76 4.81
N GLU A 111 -7.14 20.21 4.03
CA GLU A 111 -7.00 21.60 3.62
C GLU A 111 -8.04 21.95 2.54
N PRO A 112 -8.93 22.94 2.75
CA PRO A 112 -9.96 23.33 1.77
C PRO A 112 -9.39 23.86 0.46
N THR A 113 -8.14 24.33 0.49
CA THR A 113 -7.44 24.91 -0.68
C THR A 113 -6.82 23.85 -1.60
N SER A 114 -6.92 22.57 -1.24
CA SER A 114 -6.37 21.45 -2.00
C SER A 114 -6.99 21.23 -3.38
N GLY A 115 -8.17 21.80 -3.64
CA GLY A 115 -8.90 21.60 -4.90
C GLY A 115 -9.67 20.28 -5.00
N ILE A 116 -9.50 19.37 -4.03
CA ILE A 116 -10.24 18.12 -3.96
C ILE A 116 -11.54 18.34 -3.17
N GLU A 117 -12.64 17.78 -3.67
CA GLU A 117 -13.94 17.90 -3.02
C GLU A 117 -13.94 17.12 -1.68
N PRO A 118 -14.34 17.74 -0.54
CA PRO A 118 -14.29 17.09 0.77
C PRO A 118 -15.11 15.80 0.89
N SER A 119 -16.15 15.64 0.07
CA SER A 119 -16.98 14.43 0.03
C SER A 119 -16.29 13.22 -0.61
N ARG A 120 -15.27 13.46 -1.44
CA ARG A 120 -14.55 12.45 -2.23
C ARG A 120 -13.28 11.96 -1.55
N ILE A 121 -12.74 12.68 -0.58
CA ILE A 121 -11.48 12.38 0.07
C ILE A 121 -11.69 11.92 1.52
N ILE A 122 -11.07 10.80 1.90
CA ILE A 122 -11.22 10.21 3.23
C ILE A 122 -9.87 9.75 3.72
N LEU A 123 -9.57 10.06 4.99
CA LEU A 123 -8.43 9.48 5.70
C LEU A 123 -8.90 8.25 6.48
N GLN A 124 -8.54 7.06 6.01
CA GLN A 124 -8.81 5.82 6.72
C GLN A 124 -7.73 5.58 7.77
N ARG A 125 -8.13 5.59 9.04
CA ARG A 125 -7.23 5.34 10.18
C ARG A 125 -7.52 3.98 10.82
N SER A 126 -6.46 3.25 11.15
CA SER A 126 -6.53 2.04 11.96
C SER A 126 -5.32 1.92 12.87
N PHE A 127 -5.45 1.11 13.93
CA PHE A 127 -4.40 0.86 14.91
C PHE A 127 -4.36 -0.64 15.22
N GLU A 128 -3.18 -1.23 15.17
CA GLU A 128 -2.97 -2.65 15.41
C GLU A 128 -1.71 -2.88 16.26
N GLU A 129 -1.79 -3.80 17.24
CA GLU A 129 -0.64 -4.22 18.05
C GLU A 129 0.02 -5.43 17.40
N ILE A 130 1.34 -5.38 17.17
CA ILE A 130 2.08 -6.52 16.61
C ILE A 130 2.45 -7.47 17.76
N ASN A 131 1.83 -8.65 17.78
CA ASN A 131 2.06 -9.68 18.80
C ASN A 131 3.09 -10.75 18.39
N ASN A 132 3.72 -10.62 17.22
CA ASN A 132 4.61 -11.63 16.66
C ASN A 132 6.06 -11.43 17.14
N GLU A 133 6.52 -12.27 18.08
CA GLU A 133 7.85 -12.20 18.69
C GLU A 133 9.01 -12.34 17.66
N GLU A 134 8.81 -13.06 16.55
CA GLU A 134 9.82 -13.19 15.49
C GLU A 134 10.02 -11.88 14.68
N GLU A 135 8.96 -11.08 14.56
CA GLU A 135 8.94 -9.84 13.77
C GLU A 135 9.23 -8.59 14.62
N THR A 136 9.05 -8.69 15.93
CA THR A 136 9.32 -7.62 16.89
C THR A 136 10.60 -7.82 17.70
N LYS A 137 11.31 -8.94 17.53
CA LYS A 137 12.56 -9.27 18.24
C LYS A 137 12.46 -9.10 19.77
N GLY A 138 11.29 -9.37 20.34
CA GLY A 138 11.04 -9.24 21.78
C GLY A 138 10.66 -7.84 22.26
N GLU A 139 10.49 -6.85 21.37
CA GLU A 139 9.96 -5.53 21.71
C GLU A 139 8.46 -5.41 21.43
N LYS A 140 7.79 -4.46 22.10
CA LYS A 140 6.38 -4.15 21.84
C LYS A 140 6.28 -3.15 20.69
N CYS A 141 5.69 -3.57 19.58
CA CYS A 141 5.49 -2.73 18.39
C CYS A 141 4.00 -2.52 18.07
N PHE A 142 3.70 -1.39 17.44
CA PHE A 142 2.37 -0.99 17.00
C PHE A 142 2.43 -0.53 15.56
N VAL A 143 1.33 -0.72 14.85
CA VAL A 143 1.10 -0.20 13.51
C VAL A 143 -0.05 0.78 13.55
N GLU A 144 0.17 1.97 13.01
CA GLU A 144 -0.87 2.95 12.77
C GLU A 144 -1.01 3.19 11.26
N ALA A 145 -2.23 3.08 10.73
CA ALA A 145 -2.52 3.40 9.34
C ALA A 145 -3.14 4.79 9.20
N TYR A 146 -2.73 5.49 8.14
CA TYR A 146 -3.16 6.82 7.72
C TYR A 146 -3.43 6.82 6.21
N SER A 147 -4.14 5.81 5.73
CA SER A 147 -4.35 5.59 4.30
C SER A 147 -5.29 6.62 3.69
N LEU A 148 -4.93 7.17 2.54
CA LEU A 148 -5.76 8.15 1.83
C LEU A 148 -6.64 7.44 0.80
N LEU A 149 -7.95 7.63 0.90
CA LEU A 149 -8.92 7.15 -0.08
C LEU A 149 -9.46 8.33 -0.87
N LEU A 150 -9.44 8.20 -2.20
CA LEU A 150 -10.01 9.18 -3.12
C LEU A 150 -11.07 8.49 -3.98
N ARG A 151 -12.33 8.89 -3.79
CA ARG A 151 -13.50 8.30 -4.43
C ARG A 151 -13.90 9.06 -5.68
N ASN A 152 -14.56 8.35 -6.59
CA ASN A 152 -15.09 8.91 -7.83
C ASN A 152 -14.00 9.71 -8.56
N LEU A 153 -12.90 9.02 -8.88
CA LEU A 153 -11.74 9.58 -9.55
C LEU A 153 -12.14 10.29 -10.85
N SER A 154 -11.50 11.41 -11.14
CA SER A 154 -11.59 12.17 -12.38
C SER A 154 -10.20 12.29 -13.00
N LEU A 155 -10.13 12.70 -14.27
CA LEU A 155 -8.85 12.88 -14.96
C LEU A 155 -7.92 13.87 -14.23
N GLU A 156 -8.51 14.88 -13.58
CA GLU A 156 -7.80 15.92 -12.81
C GLU A 156 -7.22 15.40 -11.50
N ASP A 157 -7.66 14.23 -11.01
CA ASP A 157 -7.10 13.63 -9.80
C ASP A 157 -5.77 12.89 -10.06
N SER A 158 -5.34 12.79 -11.32
CA SER A 158 -4.03 12.24 -11.69
C SER A 158 -2.89 13.11 -11.15
N GLY A 159 -1.79 12.50 -10.74
CA GLY A 159 -0.65 13.24 -10.19
C GLY A 159 0.11 12.46 -9.15
N LYS A 160 1.01 13.15 -8.45
CA LYS A 160 1.87 12.57 -7.41
C LYS A 160 1.27 12.80 -6.03
N TYR A 161 0.99 11.71 -5.34
CA TYR A 161 0.54 11.72 -3.96
C TYR A 161 1.68 11.37 -3.03
N GLY A 162 1.89 12.17 -1.99
CA GLY A 162 2.96 11.98 -1.02
C GLY A 162 2.42 11.84 0.40
N CYS A 163 2.74 10.74 1.08
CA CYS A 163 2.54 10.62 2.54
C CYS A 163 3.86 10.96 3.23
N GLN A 164 3.89 12.03 4.01
CA GLN A 164 5.07 12.49 4.74
C GLN A 164 4.91 12.26 6.23
N LEU A 165 5.93 11.68 6.85
CA LEU A 165 6.10 11.56 8.29
C LEU A 165 7.16 12.54 8.77
N TRP A 166 6.77 13.37 9.73
CA TRP A 166 7.66 14.26 10.45
C TRP A 166 7.74 13.87 11.92
N THR A 167 8.96 13.77 12.42
CA THR A 167 9.25 13.49 13.83
C THR A 167 9.88 14.72 14.49
N GLN A 168 9.66 14.92 15.78
CA GLN A 168 10.25 16.04 16.53
C GLN A 168 11.78 16.07 16.52
N ASN A 169 12.41 14.91 16.33
CA ASN A 169 13.87 14.78 16.27
C ASN A 169 14.46 15.20 14.90
N GLY A 170 13.63 15.74 14.00
CA GLY A 170 14.02 16.12 12.64
C GLY A 170 14.08 14.95 11.66
N GLY A 171 13.68 13.74 12.07
CA GLY A 171 13.52 12.61 11.18
C GLY A 171 12.34 12.85 10.24
N GLN A 172 12.58 12.74 8.94
CA GLN A 172 11.60 12.88 7.89
C GLN A 172 11.63 11.62 7.01
N GLN A 173 10.45 11.05 6.77
CA GLN A 173 10.27 9.93 5.84
C GLN A 173 9.11 10.26 4.90
N GLN A 174 9.14 9.74 3.67
CA GLN A 174 8.10 9.99 2.68
C GLN A 174 7.85 8.76 1.81
N LEU A 175 6.58 8.53 1.49
CA LEU A 175 6.12 7.57 0.50
C LEU A 175 5.48 8.32 -0.65
N ASP A 176 5.90 8.01 -1.87
CA ASP A 176 5.38 8.63 -3.09
C ASP A 176 4.59 7.61 -3.91
N PHE A 177 3.44 8.06 -4.42
CA PHE A 177 2.56 7.31 -5.30
C PHE A 177 2.27 8.14 -6.54
N GLU A 178 2.30 7.53 -7.70
CA GLU A 178 1.89 8.14 -8.96
C GLU A 178 0.54 7.56 -9.39
N LEU A 179 -0.49 8.41 -9.47
CA LEU A 179 -1.81 8.03 -9.94
C LEU A 179 -2.01 8.50 -11.38
N ASP A 180 -2.31 7.56 -12.26
CA ASP A 180 -2.73 7.80 -13.64
C ASP A 180 -4.21 7.44 -13.78
N VAL A 181 -5.07 8.46 -13.92
CA VAL A 181 -6.51 8.24 -14.12
C VAL A 181 -6.79 8.09 -15.61
N LEU A 182 -7.14 6.88 -16.02
CA LEU A 182 -7.49 6.53 -17.37
C LEU A 182 -8.91 7.00 -17.68
N GLY A 183 -9.08 7.77 -18.76
CA GLY A 183 -10.39 8.20 -19.22
C GLY A 183 -11.26 7.05 -19.77
N ASP A 184 -12.54 7.33 -19.97
CA ASP A 184 -13.59 6.37 -20.39
C ASP A 184 -13.25 5.55 -21.64
N SER A 185 -12.30 6.03 -22.47
CA SER A 185 -11.85 5.30 -23.66
C SER A 185 -10.98 4.09 -23.37
N ALA A 186 -10.30 4.02 -22.22
CA ALA A 186 -9.53 2.84 -21.79
C ALA A 186 -10.43 1.67 -21.37
N LEU A 187 -11.67 1.95 -20.93
CA LEU A 187 -12.72 0.98 -20.63
C LEU A 187 -13.91 1.06 -21.58
N LYS A 188 -13.72 1.32 -22.88
CA LYS A 188 -14.75 0.97 -23.89
C LYS A 188 -14.99 -0.56 -24.03
N LEU A 189 -14.74 -1.32 -22.97
CA LEU A 189 -15.51 -2.50 -22.65
C LEU A 189 -16.90 -1.98 -22.24
N ASN A 190 -17.91 -2.20 -23.08
CA ASN A 190 -19.31 -1.96 -22.75
C ASN A 190 -19.70 -2.66 -21.43
N PHE A 191 -19.36 -2.09 -20.28
CA PHE A 191 -19.99 -2.43 -19.01
C PHE A 191 -21.42 -1.90 -19.16
N PRO A 192 -22.43 -2.78 -19.20
CA PRO A 192 -23.80 -2.29 -19.26
C PRO A 192 -24.01 -1.40 -18.04
N ALA A 193 -24.41 -0.15 -18.26
CA ALA A 193 -24.72 0.85 -17.23
C ALA A 193 -25.91 0.45 -16.32
N ASN A 194 -26.24 -0.84 -16.28
CA ASN A 194 -27.41 -1.45 -15.67
C ASN A 194 -27.03 -2.76 -14.96
N LEU A 195 -25.86 -2.81 -14.32
CA LEU A 195 -25.47 -3.88 -13.41
C LEU A 195 -26.14 -3.63 -12.05
N THR A 196 -27.42 -4.00 -11.95
CA THR A 196 -28.24 -3.79 -10.74
C THR A 196 -28.29 -5.02 -9.83
N TYR A 197 -27.48 -6.04 -10.08
CA TYR A 197 -27.48 -7.23 -9.25
C TYR A 197 -26.78 -6.99 -7.91
N ASP A 198 -27.30 -7.63 -6.87
CA ASP A 198 -26.73 -7.65 -5.53
C ASP A 198 -26.60 -9.12 -5.11
N HIS A 199 -25.35 -9.58 -5.00
CA HIS A 199 -24.99 -10.93 -4.60
C HIS A 199 -24.41 -10.99 -3.18
N THR A 200 -24.63 -9.94 -2.37
CA THR A 200 -24.01 -9.80 -1.04
C THR A 200 -24.27 -11.03 -0.15
N GLU A 201 -25.52 -11.52 -0.09
CA GLU A 201 -25.89 -12.68 0.73
C GLU A 201 -25.15 -13.95 0.30
N CYS A 202 -25.15 -14.26 -1.00
CA CYS A 202 -24.44 -15.42 -1.54
C CYS A 202 -22.93 -15.31 -1.32
N CYS A 203 -22.34 -14.12 -1.51
CA CYS A 203 -20.92 -13.92 -1.28
C CYS A 203 -20.51 -14.12 0.18
N ILE A 204 -21.35 -13.69 1.13
CA ILE A 204 -21.14 -13.93 2.55
C ILE A 204 -21.21 -15.44 2.84
N GLU A 205 -22.22 -16.13 2.30
CA GLU A 205 -22.40 -17.58 2.48
C GLU A 205 -21.25 -18.40 1.90
N LYS A 206 -20.76 -18.04 0.71
CA LYS A 206 -19.62 -18.69 0.06
C LYS A 206 -18.27 -18.32 0.67
N GLY A 207 -18.21 -17.35 1.58
CA GLY A 207 -16.98 -16.98 2.27
C GLY A 207 -16.07 -16.05 1.45
N VAL A 208 -16.64 -15.12 0.68
CA VAL A 208 -15.87 -14.02 0.07
C VAL A 208 -15.36 -13.10 1.19
N SER A 209 -14.05 -12.87 1.18
CA SER A 209 -13.34 -12.04 2.16
C SER A 209 -13.92 -10.63 2.20
N PRO A 210 -14.02 -9.97 3.37
CA PRO A 210 -14.60 -8.64 3.50
C PRO A 210 -14.05 -7.60 2.52
N LEU A 211 -12.73 -7.61 2.26
CA LEU A 211 -12.05 -6.71 1.33
C LEU A 211 -12.46 -6.93 -0.15
N CYS A 212 -13.01 -8.09 -0.48
CA CYS A 212 -13.39 -8.49 -1.85
C CYS A 212 -14.89 -8.45 -2.09
N ARG A 213 -15.69 -8.23 -1.05
CA ARG A 213 -17.16 -8.12 -1.14
C ARG A 213 -17.68 -6.98 -2.00
N PRO A 214 -16.97 -5.86 -2.22
CA PRO A 214 -17.44 -4.84 -3.16
C PRO A 214 -17.72 -5.39 -4.58
N MET A 215 -17.06 -6.48 -5.00
CA MET A 215 -17.36 -7.16 -6.27
C MET A 215 -18.79 -7.70 -6.36
N CYS A 216 -19.36 -8.08 -5.22
CA CYS A 216 -20.69 -8.70 -5.12
C CYS A 216 -21.82 -7.72 -5.36
N ARG A 217 -21.53 -6.41 -5.36
CA ARG A 217 -22.49 -5.34 -5.59
C ARG A 217 -21.88 -4.25 -6.49
N PRO A 218 -21.78 -4.49 -7.81
CA PRO A 218 -21.08 -3.60 -8.74
C PRO A 218 -21.60 -2.17 -8.76
N ARG A 219 -22.89 -1.96 -8.44
CA ARG A 219 -23.50 -0.62 -8.37
C ARG A 219 -22.80 0.29 -7.37
N ASN A 220 -22.24 -0.26 -6.30
CA ASN A 220 -21.61 0.48 -5.22
C ASN A 220 -20.10 0.19 -5.14
N ILE A 221 -19.52 -0.46 -6.15
CA ILE A 221 -18.10 -0.84 -6.14
C ILE A 221 -17.16 0.37 -6.07
N GLY A 222 -17.61 1.54 -6.54
CA GLY A 222 -16.88 2.80 -6.43
C GLY A 222 -17.08 3.52 -5.09
N GLU A 223 -18.04 3.10 -4.25
CA GLU A 223 -18.29 3.72 -2.94
C GLU A 223 -17.42 3.11 -1.83
N GLU A 224 -16.99 1.87 -2.02
CA GLU A 224 -16.16 1.10 -1.08
C GLU A 224 -14.75 0.91 -1.66
N PHE A 225 -13.75 0.77 -0.78
CA PHE A 225 -12.39 0.44 -1.24
C PHE A 225 -12.37 -1.00 -1.75
N PHE A 226 -12.07 -1.16 -3.04
CA PHE A 226 -11.91 -2.45 -3.68
C PHE A 226 -10.56 -2.53 -4.39
N ASP A 227 -9.67 -3.37 -3.87
CA ASP A 227 -8.44 -3.73 -4.56
C ASP A 227 -8.54 -5.17 -5.08
N PRO A 228 -8.75 -5.37 -6.40
CA PRO A 228 -8.81 -6.70 -6.98
C PRO A 228 -7.50 -7.49 -6.78
N THR A 229 -6.35 -6.83 -6.61
CA THR A 229 -5.06 -7.51 -6.43
C THR A 229 -4.89 -8.10 -5.03
N SER A 230 -5.62 -7.59 -4.04
CA SER A 230 -5.65 -8.11 -2.68
C SER A 230 -6.54 -9.36 -2.49
N CYS A 231 -7.34 -9.70 -3.50
CA CYS A 231 -8.28 -10.83 -3.43
C CYS A 231 -7.62 -12.16 -3.78
N GLN A 232 -7.93 -13.20 -3.01
CA GLN A 232 -7.42 -14.54 -3.26
C GLN A 232 -8.20 -15.19 -4.40
N LEU A 233 -7.60 -16.20 -5.03
CA LEU A 233 -8.24 -16.97 -6.10
C LEU A 233 -9.61 -17.53 -5.67
N ASP A 234 -9.76 -17.91 -4.39
CA ASP A 234 -11.01 -18.44 -3.87
C ASP A 234 -12.09 -17.37 -3.71
N ASP A 235 -11.74 -16.11 -3.42
CA ASP A 235 -12.70 -15.00 -3.43
C ASP A 235 -13.34 -14.84 -4.82
N TYR A 236 -12.53 -14.93 -5.87
CA TYR A 236 -12.99 -14.89 -7.27
C TYR A 236 -13.87 -16.09 -7.63
N LYS A 237 -13.49 -17.30 -7.20
CA LYS A 237 -14.31 -18.51 -7.41
C LYS A 237 -15.67 -18.40 -6.74
N HIS A 238 -15.69 -17.96 -5.48
CA HIS A 238 -16.91 -17.81 -4.70
C HIS A 238 -17.81 -16.73 -5.29
N PHE A 239 -17.24 -15.58 -5.70
CA PHE A 239 -17.97 -14.56 -6.42
C PHE A 239 -18.56 -15.08 -7.75
N LEU A 240 -17.77 -15.77 -8.59
CA LEU A 240 -18.28 -16.34 -9.84
C LEU A 240 -19.37 -17.40 -9.60
N ASN A 241 -19.34 -18.12 -8.48
CA ASN A 241 -20.43 -19.03 -8.11
C ASN A 241 -21.75 -18.28 -8.00
N CYS A 242 -21.71 -17.12 -7.34
CA CYS A 242 -22.87 -16.26 -7.09
C CYS A 242 -23.31 -15.45 -8.32
N ALA A 243 -22.36 -14.89 -9.07
CA ALA A 243 -22.63 -14.05 -10.24
C ALA A 243 -23.06 -14.84 -11.48
N THR A 244 -23.06 -16.16 -11.41
CA THR A 244 -23.40 -17.05 -12.52
C THR A 244 -24.36 -18.15 -12.05
N ASN A 245 -24.77 -19.06 -12.94
CA ASN A 245 -25.61 -20.21 -12.57
C ASN A 245 -24.79 -21.26 -11.79
N GLY A 246 -24.33 -20.90 -10.58
CA GLY A 246 -23.55 -21.76 -9.68
C GLY A 246 -22.12 -22.04 -10.16
N GLY A 247 -21.49 -21.10 -10.86
CA GLY A 247 -20.13 -21.25 -11.38
C GLY A 247 -20.02 -22.14 -12.62
N LYS A 248 -21.13 -22.60 -13.18
CA LYS A 248 -21.13 -23.61 -14.28
C LYS A 248 -20.95 -23.02 -15.67
N ARG A 249 -21.02 -21.70 -15.82
CA ARG A 249 -20.99 -21.03 -17.12
C ARG A 249 -19.58 -20.50 -17.40
N ASP A 250 -18.99 -21.00 -18.48
CA ASP A 250 -17.70 -20.53 -18.98
C ASP A 250 -17.90 -19.30 -19.88
N TYR A 251 -17.37 -18.15 -19.46
CA TYR A 251 -17.41 -16.90 -20.21
C TYR A 251 -16.11 -16.62 -20.97
N LEU A 252 -15.13 -17.54 -20.94
CA LEU A 252 -13.89 -17.42 -21.70
C LEU A 252 -14.12 -17.09 -23.19
N PRO A 253 -15.09 -17.71 -23.91
CA PRO A 253 -15.39 -17.33 -25.29
C PRO A 253 -15.87 -15.88 -25.43
N CYS A 254 -16.65 -15.39 -24.46
CA CYS A 254 -17.13 -14.01 -24.42
C CYS A 254 -15.97 -13.03 -24.17
N CYS A 255 -15.11 -13.32 -23.20
CA CYS A 255 -13.94 -12.51 -22.85
C CYS A 255 -12.95 -12.38 -24.01
N ARG A 256 -12.69 -13.48 -24.72
CA ARG A 256 -11.88 -13.45 -25.95
C ARG A 256 -12.51 -12.57 -27.02
N LYS A 257 -13.83 -12.71 -27.25
CA LYS A 257 -14.57 -11.86 -28.20
C LYS A 257 -14.54 -10.38 -27.82
N LYS A 258 -14.45 -10.08 -26.53
CA LYS A 258 -14.32 -8.72 -25.98
C LYS A 258 -12.87 -8.20 -25.94
N ALA A 259 -11.91 -8.98 -26.43
CA ALA A 259 -10.50 -8.64 -26.48
C ALA A 259 -9.92 -8.24 -25.11
N LEU A 260 -10.38 -8.90 -24.04
CA LEU A 260 -9.73 -8.75 -22.73
C LEU A 260 -8.28 -9.27 -22.78
N PRO A 261 -7.34 -8.67 -22.04
CA PRO A 261 -5.99 -9.18 -21.92
C PRO A 261 -5.94 -10.65 -21.46
N PRO A 262 -4.95 -11.45 -21.90
CA PRO A 262 -4.90 -12.88 -21.56
C PRO A 262 -4.89 -13.19 -20.07
N PHE A 263 -4.28 -12.34 -19.23
CA PHE A 263 -4.29 -12.53 -17.77
C PHE A 263 -5.70 -12.41 -17.16
N CYS A 264 -6.64 -11.75 -17.83
CA CYS A 264 -8.03 -11.67 -17.37
C CYS A 264 -8.81 -12.97 -17.62
N PHE A 265 -8.30 -13.88 -18.45
CA PHE A 265 -9.02 -15.09 -18.85
C PHE A 265 -9.22 -16.07 -17.70
N ASP A 266 -8.31 -16.08 -16.73
CA ASP A 266 -8.42 -16.91 -15.52
C ASP A 266 -9.64 -16.52 -14.67
N PHE A 267 -10.12 -15.28 -14.82
CA PHE A 267 -11.31 -14.75 -14.14
C PHE A 267 -12.59 -14.87 -14.98
N CYS A 268 -12.49 -15.34 -16.22
CA CYS A 268 -13.61 -15.47 -17.15
C CYS A 268 -14.19 -16.89 -17.21
N GLY A 269 -13.42 -17.88 -16.80
CA GLY A 269 -13.79 -19.28 -16.89
C GLY A 269 -14.33 -19.84 -15.58
N ASN A 270 -14.86 -21.06 -15.68
CA ASN A 270 -15.17 -21.91 -14.53
C ASN A 270 -13.98 -22.79 -14.12
N ASN A 271 -12.81 -22.60 -14.74
CA ASN A 271 -11.66 -23.50 -14.65
C ASN A 271 -10.45 -22.75 -14.09
N PHE A 272 -10.48 -22.51 -12.77
CA PHE A 272 -9.39 -21.90 -12.03
C PHE A 272 -8.30 -22.95 -11.77
N GLN A 273 -7.42 -23.16 -12.75
CA GLN A 273 -6.26 -24.03 -12.59
C GLN A 273 -5.19 -23.27 -11.80
N VAL A 274 -4.90 -23.74 -10.58
CA VAL A 274 -3.77 -23.26 -9.78
C VAL A 274 -2.50 -23.79 -10.45
N ASN A 275 -1.76 -22.94 -11.14
CA ASN A 275 -0.36 -23.27 -11.46
C ASN A 275 0.41 -23.25 -10.13
N LYS A 276 0.80 -24.44 -9.68
CA LYS A 276 1.77 -24.62 -8.59
C LYS A 276 3.13 -24.09 -8.96
#